data_AF-A0AAD3DED4-F1
#
_entry.id   AF-A0AAD3DED4-F1
#
_cell.length_a   1.000
_cell.length_b   1.000
_cell.length_c   1.000
_cell.angle_alpha   90.00
_cell.angle_beta   90.00
_cell.angle_gamma   90.00
#
_symmetry.space_group_name_H-M   'P 1'
#
loop_
_entity.id
_entity.type
_entity.pdbx_description
1 polymer ?
#
loop_
_entity_poly.entity_id
_entity_poly.type
_entity_poly.pdbx_seq_one_letter_code
_entity_poly.pdbx_strand_id
1 'polypeptide(L)'
;AAAAGASGGGAAAAAAAPWPGTLFRFPLRSAELAAASTISKQVYTPESVRVLLQQLCSESSQILLFLKHIVRLEVYEWPRGAAQPHLLFACHVSNPSQEVLWERGLFARVSGERPSSSSSSAPSLAAAAAAGVLAATGSATSAAAADSGYQPLPDILRSYRLELQSEWYDTGGTWNVRQEEGEAEQQQQLQGQRRRARRRLQRRSFIVSQMRGGGDVAEFADQLSRHFGVPLVAWGAVAADITVLTSAAAAARAGSGAGGEEDQEQEEEEVAAAPEEGRAFCFLPLPARTGLPVHVNGYFELSSNRRDIWHGEDMAGSGARRAQWNTM
;
A
#
# COMPACT_ATOMS: atom_id res chain seq x y z
N ALA A 1 -39.10 7.31 7.03
CA ALA A 1 -40.54 7.00 7.04
C ALA A 1 -40.92 6.67 8.48
N ALA A 2 -41.84 7.44 9.05
CA ALA A 2 -42.41 7.19 10.37
C ALA A 2 -43.54 6.15 10.23
N ALA A 3 -43.66 5.24 11.20
CA ALA A 3 -44.88 4.47 11.44
C ALA A 3 -45.04 4.23 12.94
N ALA A 4 -46.24 4.59 13.41
CA ALA A 4 -46.73 4.46 14.78
C ALA A 4 -46.99 2.99 15.16
N GLY A 5 -47.02 2.71 16.46
CA GLY A 5 -47.09 1.36 17.01
C GLY A 5 -48.49 0.76 17.17
N ALA A 6 -48.51 -0.56 17.38
CA ALA A 6 -49.47 -1.28 18.22
C ALA A 6 -48.95 -2.71 18.51
N SER A 7 -48.91 -3.03 19.81
CA SER A 7 -49.14 -4.32 20.49
C SER A 7 -48.58 -5.64 19.94
N GLY A 8 -47.79 -6.30 20.80
CA GLY A 8 -48.15 -7.64 21.31
C GLY A 8 -47.82 -8.84 20.43
N GLY A 9 -46.54 -9.24 20.43
CA GLY A 9 -46.11 -10.55 19.94
C GLY A 9 -44.64 -10.73 20.28
N GLY A 10 -44.36 -11.45 21.36
CA GLY A 10 -43.01 -11.79 21.80
C GLY A 10 -42.32 -12.73 20.81
N ALA A 11 -41.87 -12.19 19.68
CA ALA A 11 -40.79 -12.79 18.93
C ALA A 11 -39.52 -12.48 19.72
N ALA A 12 -39.05 -13.48 20.48
CA ALA A 12 -37.70 -13.48 21.01
C ALA A 12 -36.77 -13.14 19.85
N ALA A 13 -36.23 -11.92 19.86
CA ALA A 13 -35.23 -11.49 18.89
C ALA A 13 -34.09 -12.48 19.05
N ALA A 14 -33.96 -13.42 18.11
CA ALA A 14 -32.81 -14.29 18.01
C ALA A 14 -31.59 -13.37 18.03
N ALA A 15 -30.83 -13.39 19.13
CA ALA A 15 -29.66 -12.55 19.27
C ALA A 15 -28.74 -12.89 18.11
N ALA A 16 -28.64 -11.99 17.14
CA ALA A 16 -27.83 -12.18 15.97
C ALA A 16 -26.40 -12.47 16.43
N ALA A 17 -25.79 -13.52 15.87
CA ALA A 17 -24.43 -13.88 16.20
C ALA A 17 -23.49 -12.67 16.02
N PRO A 18 -22.44 -12.52 16.84
CA PRO A 18 -21.48 -11.43 16.70
C PRO A 18 -20.91 -11.35 15.28
N TRP A 19 -20.76 -10.14 14.74
CA TRP A 19 -20.19 -9.94 13.41
C TRP A 19 -18.69 -10.31 13.40
N PRO A 20 -18.23 -11.22 12.53
CA PRO A 20 -16.84 -11.70 12.51
C PRO A 20 -15.92 -10.73 11.75
N GLY A 21 -15.87 -9.48 12.19
CA GLY A 21 -15.08 -8.45 11.54
C GLY A 21 -15.13 -7.12 12.27
N THR A 22 -14.46 -6.13 11.70
CA THR A 22 -14.49 -4.76 12.21
C THR A 22 -15.20 -3.87 11.20
N LEU A 23 -16.23 -3.17 11.64
CA LEU A 23 -16.97 -2.21 10.83
C LEU A 23 -16.93 -0.85 11.51
N PHE A 24 -16.54 0.17 10.75
CA PHE A 24 -16.62 1.55 11.19
C PHE A 24 -17.73 2.27 10.42
N ARG A 25 -18.53 3.04 11.15
CA ARG A 25 -19.54 3.94 10.58
C ARG A 25 -19.17 5.36 10.96
N PHE A 26 -18.90 6.19 9.96
CA PHE A 26 -18.62 7.61 10.14
C PHE A 26 -19.76 8.45 9.54
N PRO A 27 -20.74 8.89 10.36
CA PRO A 27 -21.80 9.77 9.88
C PRO A 27 -21.20 11.09 9.36
N LEU A 28 -21.61 11.50 8.16
CA LEU A 28 -21.16 12.76 7.58
C LEU A 28 -21.70 13.95 8.36
N ARG A 29 -20.85 14.94 8.62
CA ARG A 29 -21.23 16.16 9.33
C ARG A 29 -21.88 17.13 8.37
N SER A 30 -23.14 17.47 8.62
CA SER A 30 -23.86 18.54 7.90
C SER A 30 -23.35 19.93 8.28
N ALA A 31 -23.70 20.95 7.49
CA ALA A 31 -23.36 22.35 7.77
C ALA A 31 -23.85 22.81 9.15
N GLU A 32 -25.09 22.45 9.50
CA GLU A 32 -25.70 22.76 10.80
C GLU A 32 -24.93 22.12 11.96
N LEU A 33 -24.58 20.84 11.84
CA LEU A 33 -23.82 20.11 12.85
C LEU A 33 -22.39 20.65 12.99
N ALA A 34 -21.76 21.10 11.91
CA ALA A 34 -20.45 21.73 11.94
C ALA A 34 -20.46 23.09 12.64
N ALA A 35 -21.46 23.92 12.37
CA ALA A 35 -21.61 25.21 13.04
C ALA A 35 -21.73 25.04 14.57
N ALA A 36 -22.50 24.05 15.03
CA ALA A 36 -22.67 23.74 16.44
C ALA A 36 -21.50 22.96 17.07
N SER A 37 -20.58 22.40 16.28
CA SER A 37 -19.51 21.53 16.80
C SER A 37 -18.41 22.31 17.51
N THR A 38 -17.99 21.83 18.68
CA THR A 38 -16.79 22.32 19.40
C THR A 38 -15.49 21.66 18.91
N ILE A 39 -15.57 20.55 18.16
CA ILE A 39 -14.41 19.74 17.76
C ILE A 39 -13.89 20.16 16.39
N SER A 40 -14.77 20.35 15.40
CA SER A 40 -14.34 20.76 14.06
C SER A 40 -15.50 21.40 13.28
N LYS A 41 -15.18 22.51 12.61
CA LYS A 41 -16.08 23.25 11.73
C LYS A 41 -16.11 22.69 10.30
N GLN A 42 -15.36 21.62 10.02
CA GLN A 42 -15.31 21.03 8.70
C GLN A 42 -16.60 20.26 8.39
N VAL A 43 -17.16 20.55 7.23
CA VAL A 43 -18.35 19.91 6.65
C VAL A 43 -17.88 18.89 5.61
N TYR A 44 -18.52 17.71 5.60
CA TYR A 44 -18.26 16.68 4.59
C TYR A 44 -19.55 16.39 3.83
N THR A 45 -19.58 16.76 2.54
CA THR A 45 -20.64 16.38 1.59
C THR A 45 -20.29 15.05 0.91
N PRO A 46 -21.27 14.33 0.32
CA PRO A 46 -20.98 13.15 -0.49
C PRO A 46 -19.91 13.41 -1.56
N GLU A 47 -19.93 14.59 -2.19
CA GLU A 47 -18.95 15.00 -3.20
C GLU A 47 -17.55 15.14 -2.62
N SER A 48 -17.41 15.76 -1.45
CA SER A 48 -16.11 15.86 -0.76
C SER A 48 -15.54 14.49 -0.38
N VAL A 49 -16.41 13.54 -0.01
CA VAL A 49 -16.01 12.16 0.28
C VAL A 49 -15.62 11.42 -1.00
N ARG A 50 -16.32 11.66 -2.12
CA ARG A 50 -15.92 11.12 -3.43
C ARG A 50 -14.54 11.60 -3.83
N VAL A 51 -14.24 12.90 -3.69
CA VAL A 51 -12.89 13.44 -3.96
C VAL A 51 -11.84 12.78 -3.08
N LEU A 52 -12.11 12.61 -1.78
CA LEU A 52 -11.20 11.90 -0.87
C LEU A 52 -10.96 10.45 -1.28
N LEU A 53 -12.03 9.74 -1.68
CA LEU A 53 -11.94 8.35 -2.14
C LEU A 53 -11.23 8.25 -3.49
N GLN A 54 -11.42 9.21 -4.40
CA GLN A 54 -10.66 9.26 -5.66
C GLN A 54 -9.17 9.45 -5.42
N GLN A 55 -8.79 10.32 -4.47
CA GLN A 55 -7.39 10.47 -4.04
C GLN A 55 -6.84 9.17 -3.44
N LEU A 56 -7.65 8.46 -2.63
CA LEU A 56 -7.28 7.14 -2.13
C LEU A 56 -7.08 6.13 -3.27
N CYS A 57 -7.93 6.17 -4.30
CA CYS A 57 -7.83 5.30 -5.46
C CYS A 57 -6.59 5.60 -6.32
N SER A 58 -6.23 6.89 -6.49
CA SER A 58 -5.02 7.25 -7.25
C SER A 58 -3.73 6.84 -6.53
N GLU A 59 -3.75 6.84 -5.19
CA GLU A 59 -2.60 6.47 -4.36
C GLU A 59 -2.58 4.98 -3.96
N SER A 60 -3.60 4.20 -4.33
CA SER A 60 -3.81 2.86 -3.76
C SER A 60 -2.67 1.89 -4.07
N SER A 61 -2.09 1.95 -5.27
CA SER A 61 -0.94 1.11 -5.64
C SER A 61 0.26 1.40 -4.74
N GLN A 62 0.51 2.69 -4.47
CA GLN A 62 1.58 3.09 -3.55
C GLN A 62 1.26 2.70 -2.11
N ILE A 63 0.01 2.85 -1.68
CA ILE A 63 -0.45 2.40 -0.35
C ILE A 63 -0.20 0.90 -0.17
N LEU A 64 -0.52 0.06 -1.15
CA LEU A 64 -0.33 -1.40 -1.05
C LEU A 64 1.13 -1.84 -1.16
N LEU A 65 2.04 -0.99 -1.63
CA LEU A 65 3.43 -1.34 -1.94
C LEU A 65 4.16 -1.97 -0.75
N PHE A 66 4.12 -1.32 0.43
CA PHE A 66 4.87 -1.75 1.61
C PHE A 66 4.01 -2.26 2.78
N LEU A 67 2.69 -2.37 2.61
CA LEU A 67 1.83 -2.93 3.67
C LEU A 67 2.12 -4.42 3.90
N LYS A 68 1.98 -4.87 5.15
CA LYS A 68 2.40 -6.23 5.54
C LYS A 68 1.35 -7.29 5.20
N HIS A 69 0.09 -7.00 5.51
CA HIS A 69 -1.01 -7.97 5.44
C HIS A 69 -2.17 -7.53 4.56
N ILE A 70 -2.31 -6.23 4.30
CA ILE A 70 -3.35 -5.72 3.41
C ILE A 70 -2.91 -6.00 1.98
N VAL A 71 -3.75 -6.76 1.27
CA VAL A 71 -3.53 -7.18 -0.12
C VAL A 71 -4.59 -6.68 -1.08
N ARG A 72 -5.70 -6.12 -0.56
CA ARG A 72 -6.85 -5.70 -1.35
C ARG A 72 -7.51 -4.48 -0.71
N LEU A 73 -7.86 -3.52 -1.55
CA LEU A 73 -8.61 -2.32 -1.24
C LEU A 73 -9.73 -2.19 -2.27
N GLU A 74 -10.95 -1.94 -1.81
CA GLU A 74 -12.11 -1.77 -2.68
C GLU A 74 -12.92 -0.56 -2.22
N VAL A 75 -13.49 0.16 -3.19
CA VAL A 75 -14.39 1.28 -2.94
C VAL A 75 -15.74 0.97 -3.57
N TYR A 76 -16.77 1.07 -2.74
CA TYR A 76 -18.14 0.85 -3.14
C TYR A 76 -18.98 2.10 -2.89
N GLU A 77 -20.00 2.31 -3.72
CA GLU A 77 -21.07 3.28 -3.46
C GLU A 77 -22.39 2.54 -3.35
N TRP A 78 -23.23 2.95 -2.39
CA TRP A 78 -24.56 2.39 -2.21
C TRP A 78 -25.61 3.48 -2.49
N PRO A 79 -26.13 3.59 -3.72
CA PRO A 79 -27.16 4.56 -4.05
C PRO A 79 -28.46 4.29 -3.31
N ARG A 80 -29.23 5.36 -3.09
CA ARG A 80 -30.55 5.25 -2.47
C ARG A 80 -31.47 4.41 -3.35
N GLY A 81 -32.06 3.36 -2.78
CA GLY A 81 -32.97 2.46 -3.49
C GLY A 81 -32.31 1.31 -4.24
N ALA A 82 -30.97 1.25 -4.27
CA ALA A 82 -30.26 0.09 -4.81
C ALA A 82 -30.33 -1.10 -3.83
N ALA A 83 -30.55 -2.30 -4.35
CA ALA A 83 -30.59 -3.54 -3.56
C ALA A 83 -29.21 -3.92 -3.00
N GLN A 84 -28.12 -3.54 -3.68
CA GLN A 84 -26.75 -3.85 -3.30
C GLN A 84 -25.81 -2.68 -3.65
N PRO A 85 -24.66 -2.54 -2.97
CA PRO A 85 -23.66 -1.57 -3.33
C PRO A 85 -23.01 -1.90 -4.69
N HIS A 86 -22.53 -0.88 -5.38
CA HIS A 86 -21.81 -0.99 -6.65
C HIS A 86 -20.31 -0.78 -6.41
N LEU A 87 -19.50 -1.67 -6.97
CA LEU A 87 -18.04 -1.54 -6.97
C LEU A 87 -17.63 -0.41 -7.92
N LEU A 88 -16.86 0.55 -7.42
CA LEU A 88 -16.34 1.69 -8.18
C LEU A 88 -14.86 1.52 -8.49
N PHE A 89 -14.12 0.95 -7.56
CA PHE A 89 -12.68 0.77 -7.67
C PHE A 89 -12.19 -0.44 -6.89
N ALA A 90 -11.21 -1.16 -7.44
CA ALA A 90 -10.48 -2.19 -6.74
C ALA A 90 -8.97 -2.07 -7.00
N CYS A 91 -8.16 -2.20 -5.95
CA CYS A 91 -6.71 -2.34 -6.06
C CYS A 91 -6.26 -3.55 -5.24
N HIS A 92 -5.43 -4.41 -5.82
CA HIS A 92 -4.95 -5.58 -5.11
C HIS A 92 -3.58 -6.05 -5.57
N VAL A 93 -2.93 -6.85 -4.73
CA VAL A 93 -1.74 -7.63 -5.09
C VAL A 93 -2.19 -8.78 -5.99
N SER A 94 -1.76 -8.78 -7.25
CA SER A 94 -2.16 -9.79 -8.25
C SER A 94 -1.33 -11.07 -8.16
N ASN A 95 -0.18 -11.04 -7.49
CA ASN A 95 0.69 -12.21 -7.26
C ASN A 95 0.86 -12.56 -5.77
N PRO A 96 -0.21 -12.81 -4.99
CA PRO A 96 -0.11 -13.05 -3.55
C PRO A 96 0.33 -14.48 -3.22
N SER A 97 1.49 -14.90 -3.73
CA SER A 97 2.08 -16.20 -3.40
C SER A 97 2.44 -16.26 -1.91
N GLN A 98 2.57 -17.46 -1.37
CA GLN A 98 3.00 -17.66 0.03
C GLN A 98 4.36 -16.99 0.29
N GLU A 99 5.26 -17.00 -0.70
CA GLU A 99 6.55 -16.30 -0.64
C GLU A 99 6.38 -14.77 -0.57
N VAL A 100 5.54 -14.16 -1.42
CA VAL A 100 5.30 -12.71 -1.40
C VAL A 100 4.69 -12.30 -0.06
N LEU A 101 3.69 -13.04 0.43
CA LEU A 101 3.08 -12.77 1.73
C LEU A 101 4.07 -12.98 2.88
N TRP A 102 4.94 -13.97 2.77
CA TRP A 102 6.02 -14.20 3.71
C TRP A 102 6.98 -13.02 3.75
N GLU A 103 7.48 -12.55 2.61
CA GLU A 103 8.42 -11.45 2.54
C GLU A 103 7.81 -10.11 3.00
N ARG A 104 6.54 -9.83 2.70
CA ARG A 104 5.82 -8.65 3.23
C ARG A 104 5.70 -8.66 4.75
N GLY A 105 5.65 -9.84 5.36
CA GLY A 105 5.65 -10.02 6.82
C GLY A 105 7.04 -10.02 7.47
N LEU A 106 8.14 -9.90 6.70
CA LEU A 106 9.51 -10.07 7.20
C LEU A 106 9.81 -9.17 8.39
N PHE A 107 9.48 -7.88 8.29
CA PHE A 107 9.69 -6.95 9.39
C PHE A 107 9.02 -7.44 10.68
N ALA A 108 7.75 -7.87 10.64
CA ALA A 108 7.00 -8.22 11.84
C ALA A 108 7.69 -9.37 12.58
N ARG A 109 8.22 -10.34 11.83
CA ARG A 109 9.00 -11.45 12.36
C ARG A 109 10.32 -10.97 12.98
N VAL A 110 11.11 -10.21 12.22
CA VAL A 110 12.42 -9.71 12.69
C VAL A 110 12.29 -8.78 13.90
N SER A 111 11.20 -8.00 13.99
CA SER A 111 10.92 -7.13 15.14
C SER A 111 10.47 -7.87 16.41
N GLY A 112 9.92 -9.08 16.26
CA GLY A 112 9.58 -9.95 17.39
C GLY A 112 10.81 -10.67 17.97
N GLU A 113 11.86 -10.84 17.17
CA GLU A 113 13.13 -11.44 17.58
C GLU A 113 13.95 -10.42 18.38
N ARG A 114 13.80 -10.44 19.71
CA ARG A 114 14.58 -9.59 20.63
C ARG A 114 16.07 -9.92 20.50
N PRO A 115 16.99 -8.95 20.30
CA PRO A 115 18.42 -9.20 20.42
C PRO A 115 18.77 -9.36 21.91
N SER A 116 18.51 -10.54 22.48
CA SER A 116 18.99 -10.88 23.82
C SER A 116 19.34 -12.36 23.91
N SER A 117 20.54 -12.68 23.44
CA SER A 117 21.46 -13.75 23.88
C SER A 117 22.29 -14.25 22.70
N SER A 118 23.27 -13.45 22.26
CA SER A 118 24.44 -14.01 21.59
C SER A 118 25.29 -14.76 22.64
N SER A 119 24.79 -15.89 23.14
CA SER A 119 25.66 -17.03 23.41
C SER A 119 25.68 -17.83 22.13
N SER A 120 26.79 -17.71 21.39
CA SER A 120 27.24 -18.61 20.32
C SER A 120 26.35 -19.81 20.03
N SER A 121 25.33 -19.63 19.20
CA SER A 121 24.87 -20.66 18.28
C SER A 121 24.25 -19.95 17.09
N ALA A 122 24.95 -20.01 15.96
CA ALA A 122 24.37 -19.63 14.68
C ALA A 122 23.04 -20.39 14.51
N PRO A 123 21.95 -19.74 14.06
CA PRO A 123 20.76 -20.48 13.69
C PRO A 123 21.16 -21.40 12.55
N SER A 124 21.09 -22.70 12.80
CA SER A 124 21.31 -23.72 11.78
C SER A 124 20.35 -23.48 10.62
N LEU A 125 20.91 -23.33 9.42
CA LEU A 125 20.21 -23.30 8.12
C LEU A 125 19.24 -24.48 7.91
N ALA A 126 19.23 -25.49 8.81
CA ALA A 126 18.33 -26.63 8.77
C ALA A 126 16.84 -26.30 9.02
N ALA A 127 16.50 -25.22 9.74
CA ALA A 127 15.08 -24.92 10.01
C ALA A 127 14.35 -24.24 8.84
N ALA A 128 15.07 -23.53 7.96
CA ALA A 128 14.51 -22.90 6.76
C ALA A 128 14.42 -23.86 5.55
N ALA A 129 15.12 -25.00 5.60
CA ALA A 129 15.13 -26.00 4.54
C ALA A 129 13.88 -26.91 4.51
N ALA A 130 12.99 -26.82 5.50
CA ALA A 130 11.79 -27.67 5.60
C ALA A 130 10.61 -27.21 4.72
N ALA A 131 10.70 -26.07 4.04
CA ALA A 131 9.65 -25.53 3.15
C ALA A 131 10.13 -25.44 1.70
N GLY A 132 10.75 -26.52 1.19
CA GLY A 132 11.49 -26.55 -0.06
C GLY A 132 10.76 -25.96 -1.28
N VAL A 133 11.55 -25.32 -2.16
CA VAL A 133 11.67 -25.60 -3.61
C VAL A 133 12.69 -24.61 -4.22
N LEU A 134 13.71 -25.20 -4.87
CA LEU A 134 14.62 -24.71 -5.93
C LEU A 134 15.76 -23.69 -5.65
N ALA A 135 16.93 -24.30 -5.49
CA ALA A 135 18.20 -24.06 -6.18
C ALA A 135 18.31 -22.90 -7.20
N ALA A 136 19.36 -22.09 -7.02
CA ALA A 136 20.23 -21.66 -8.11
C ALA A 136 21.69 -21.68 -7.63
N THR A 137 22.49 -22.44 -8.35
CA THR A 137 23.91 -22.75 -8.15
C THR A 137 24.81 -21.57 -8.52
N GLY A 138 25.84 -21.31 -7.71
CA GLY A 138 26.92 -20.38 -8.06
C GLY A 138 28.05 -20.42 -7.03
N SER A 139 29.05 -21.25 -7.28
CA SER A 139 30.29 -21.41 -6.51
C SER A 139 31.14 -20.14 -6.51
N ALA A 140 31.76 -19.81 -5.36
CA ALA A 140 33.03 -19.08 -5.33
C ALA A 140 33.84 -19.50 -4.09
N THR A 141 34.93 -20.20 -4.35
CA THR A 141 36.04 -20.46 -3.43
C THR A 141 36.86 -19.20 -3.16
N SER A 142 37.46 -19.16 -1.98
CA SER A 142 38.27 -18.09 -1.41
C SER A 142 39.60 -17.80 -2.14
N ALA A 143 39.96 -16.51 -2.20
CA ALA A 143 41.34 -16.02 -2.33
C ALA A 143 41.45 -14.58 -1.80
N ALA A 144 42.64 -14.23 -1.33
CA ALA A 144 42.95 -13.12 -0.41
C ALA A 144 42.98 -11.70 -1.03
N ALA A 145 42.94 -10.71 -0.13
CA ALA A 145 42.98 -9.24 -0.28
C ALA A 145 44.06 -8.71 -1.26
N ALA A 146 43.97 -7.52 -1.88
CA ALA A 146 43.39 -6.24 -1.45
C ALA A 146 43.11 -5.29 -2.65
N ASP A 147 42.47 -4.14 -2.36
CA ASP A 147 42.43 -2.87 -3.11
C ASP A 147 41.11 -2.46 -3.81
N SER A 148 40.13 -2.09 -2.96
CA SER A 148 38.91 -1.27 -3.17
C SER A 148 37.94 -1.66 -2.05
N GLY A 149 38.24 -1.22 -0.83
CA GLY A 149 37.76 -1.80 0.43
C GLY A 149 36.34 -1.42 0.86
N TYR A 150 35.32 -1.89 0.14
CA TYR A 150 33.98 -1.97 0.70
C TYR A 150 33.49 -3.40 0.59
N GLN A 151 33.24 -4.07 1.73
CA GLN A 151 32.15 -5.04 1.93
C GLN A 151 31.84 -5.14 3.43
N PRO A 152 30.60 -4.83 3.85
CA PRO A 152 29.72 -5.95 4.13
C PRO A 152 28.27 -5.66 3.74
N LEU A 153 27.68 -6.60 3.00
CA LEU A 153 26.28 -6.91 3.17
C LEU A 153 26.34 -8.40 3.42
N PRO A 154 25.88 -8.85 4.58
CA PRO A 154 24.45 -8.91 4.68
C PRO A 154 24.13 -8.47 6.16
N ASP A 155 23.09 -8.88 6.85
CA ASP A 155 22.51 -10.10 6.48
C ASP A 155 21.43 -9.85 5.45
N ILE A 156 20.23 -10.30 5.70
CA ILE A 156 19.53 -10.83 4.54
C ILE A 156 18.71 -9.75 3.82
N LEU A 157 19.31 -9.26 2.73
CA LEU A 157 18.68 -8.63 1.59
C LEU A 157 17.72 -9.65 0.95
N ARG A 158 16.42 -9.44 1.12
CA ARG A 158 15.40 -10.22 0.41
C ARG A 158 14.79 -9.37 -0.65
N SER A 159 14.74 -9.92 -1.86
CA SER A 159 14.07 -9.28 -2.97
C SER A 159 12.95 -10.16 -3.47
N TYR A 160 11.80 -9.57 -3.75
CA TYR A 160 10.66 -10.25 -4.36
C TYR A 160 10.01 -9.34 -5.39
N ARG A 161 9.33 -9.96 -6.36
CA ARG A 161 8.50 -9.22 -7.31
C ARG A 161 7.13 -9.01 -6.70
N LEU A 162 6.65 -7.78 -6.74
CA LEU A 162 5.28 -7.44 -6.36
C LEU A 162 4.55 -6.93 -7.59
N GLU A 163 3.38 -7.51 -7.86
CA GLU A 163 2.50 -7.08 -8.93
C GLU A 163 1.22 -6.52 -8.31
N LEU A 164 0.86 -5.32 -8.74
CA LEU A 164 -0.31 -4.58 -8.29
C LEU A 164 -1.24 -4.35 -9.47
N GLN A 165 -2.52 -4.58 -9.25
CA GLN A 165 -3.56 -4.38 -10.25
C GLN A 165 -4.63 -3.45 -9.69
N SER A 166 -4.86 -2.35 -10.41
CA SER A 166 -5.88 -1.35 -10.13
C SER A 166 -6.94 -1.38 -11.22
N GLU A 167 -8.21 -1.32 -10.81
CA GLU A 167 -9.37 -1.45 -11.68
C GLU A 167 -10.39 -0.38 -11.35
N TRP A 168 -10.80 0.38 -12.37
CA TRP A 168 -11.87 1.36 -12.26
C TRP A 168 -13.07 0.88 -13.05
N TYR A 169 -14.24 0.98 -12.43
CA TYR A 169 -15.51 0.57 -13.02
C TYR A 169 -16.34 1.83 -13.29
N ASP A 170 -16.50 2.20 -14.55
CA ASP A 170 -17.41 3.29 -14.93
C ASP A 170 -18.85 2.81 -14.85
N THR A 171 -19.55 3.16 -13.78
CA THR A 171 -20.97 2.82 -13.59
C THR A 171 -21.93 3.77 -14.31
N GLY A 172 -21.43 4.66 -15.18
CA GLY A 172 -22.26 5.58 -15.96
C GLY A 172 -22.86 6.74 -15.15
N GLY A 173 -22.37 6.98 -13.93
CA GLY A 173 -22.83 8.09 -13.06
C GLY A 173 -21.74 8.56 -12.08
N THR A 174 -21.71 9.89 -11.86
CA THR A 174 -21.07 10.73 -10.82
C THR A 174 -19.63 10.48 -10.34
N TRP A 175 -19.01 9.32 -10.59
CA TRP A 175 -17.64 9.01 -10.18
C TRP A 175 -16.59 9.71 -11.05
N ASN A 176 -16.90 9.97 -12.31
CA ASN A 176 -16.02 10.72 -13.21
C ASN A 176 -16.39 12.20 -13.19
N VAL A 177 -16.02 12.93 -12.14
CA VAL A 177 -15.95 14.41 -12.22
C VAL A 177 -14.67 14.72 -12.98
N ARG A 178 -14.77 14.72 -14.31
CA ARG A 178 -13.78 15.43 -15.13
C ARG A 178 -13.83 16.89 -14.69
N GLN A 179 -12.67 17.49 -14.42
CA GLN A 179 -12.54 18.94 -14.43
C GLN A 179 -12.88 19.43 -15.85
N GLU A 180 -14.16 19.63 -16.13
CA GLU A 180 -14.65 20.33 -17.31
C GLU A 180 -15.28 21.65 -16.83
N GLU A 181 -14.44 22.53 -16.27
CA GLU A 181 -14.69 23.97 -16.37
C GLU A 181 -14.07 24.43 -17.69
N GLY A 182 -14.87 24.46 -18.77
CA GLY A 182 -14.41 25.04 -20.03
C GLY A 182 -15.30 24.87 -21.27
N GLU A 183 -16.03 23.77 -21.45
CA GLU A 183 -16.65 23.47 -22.76
C GLU A 183 -18.09 22.94 -22.64
N ALA A 184 -18.90 23.56 -21.79
CA ALA A 184 -20.33 23.33 -21.79
C ALA A 184 -21.02 24.27 -22.80
N GLU A 185 -21.04 23.91 -24.09
CA GLU A 185 -22.13 24.34 -24.99
C GLU A 185 -22.24 23.64 -26.36
N GLN A 186 -21.42 22.64 -26.70
CA GLN A 186 -21.49 22.03 -28.04
C GLN A 186 -21.50 20.50 -28.10
N GLN A 187 -22.07 19.83 -27.10
CA GLN A 187 -22.36 18.39 -27.17
C GLN A 187 -23.73 18.06 -26.60
N GLN A 188 -24.77 18.70 -27.13
CA GLN A 188 -26.16 18.35 -26.88
C GLN A 188 -26.85 17.93 -28.18
N GLN A 189 -26.22 17.02 -28.93
CA GLN A 189 -26.83 16.36 -30.10
C GLN A 189 -26.00 15.12 -30.45
N LEU A 190 -26.20 14.03 -29.71
CA LEU A 190 -25.97 12.61 -30.07
C LEU A 190 -26.22 11.75 -28.81
N GLN A 191 -27.44 11.84 -28.26
CA GLN A 191 -27.94 10.88 -27.29
C GLN A 191 -28.43 9.65 -28.05
N GLY A 192 -27.78 8.50 -27.87
CA GLY A 192 -28.20 7.26 -28.53
C GLY A 192 -27.26 6.06 -28.44
N GLN A 193 -26.15 6.13 -27.71
CA GLN A 193 -25.34 4.95 -27.42
C GLN A 193 -25.31 4.75 -25.90
N ARG A 194 -25.90 3.64 -25.45
CA ARG A 194 -25.70 3.10 -24.10
C ARG A 194 -24.19 3.09 -23.84
N ARG A 195 -23.68 4.03 -23.06
CA ARG A 195 -22.28 4.03 -22.63
C ARG A 195 -22.06 2.74 -21.84
N ARG A 196 -21.52 1.71 -22.51
CA ARG A 196 -21.15 0.45 -21.88
C ARG A 196 -20.16 0.78 -20.77
N ALA A 197 -20.31 0.14 -19.61
CA ALA A 197 -19.40 0.32 -18.48
C ALA A 197 -17.97 0.00 -18.94
N ARG A 198 -17.13 1.03 -19.04
CA ARG A 198 -15.74 0.87 -19.43
C ARG A 198 -14.93 0.48 -18.20
N ARG A 199 -14.25 -0.66 -18.28
CA ARG A 199 -13.30 -1.11 -17.29
C ARG A 199 -11.94 -0.55 -17.67
N ARG A 200 -11.35 0.26 -16.80
CA ARG A 200 -9.95 0.67 -16.95
C ARG A 200 -9.09 -0.19 -16.06
N LEU A 201 -8.04 -0.77 -16.62
CA LEU A 201 -7.12 -1.65 -15.92
C LEU A 201 -5.74 -0.99 -15.90
N GLN A 202 -5.10 -0.94 -14.74
CA GLN A 202 -3.70 -0.53 -14.61
C GLN A 202 -2.94 -1.60 -13.86
N ARG A 203 -1.84 -2.06 -14.46
CA ARG A 203 -0.92 -3.01 -13.85
C ARG A 203 0.38 -2.29 -13.52
N ARG A 204 0.93 -2.57 -12.35
CA ARG A 204 2.25 -2.11 -11.94
C ARG A 204 3.08 -3.27 -11.40
N SER A 205 4.34 -3.30 -11.77
CA SER A 205 5.29 -4.33 -11.35
C SER A 205 6.45 -3.66 -10.63
N PHE A 206 6.77 -4.15 -9.43
CA PHE A 206 7.87 -3.66 -8.63
C PHE A 206 8.83 -4.79 -8.28
N ILE A 207 10.12 -4.48 -8.20
CA ILE A 207 11.07 -5.28 -7.42
C ILE A 207 11.22 -4.61 -6.07
N VAL A 208 10.83 -5.32 -5.01
CA VAL A 208 10.94 -4.84 -3.64
C VAL A 208 12.12 -5.55 -3.00
N SER A 209 13.10 -4.78 -2.52
CA SER A 209 14.27 -5.27 -1.81
C SER A 209 14.26 -4.74 -0.38
N GLN A 210 14.43 -5.60 0.61
CA GLN A 210 14.30 -5.26 2.03
C GLN A 210 15.53 -5.71 2.78
N MET A 211 15.94 -4.97 3.80
CA MET A 211 17.13 -5.26 4.59
C MET A 211 16.99 -4.80 6.04
N ARG A 212 17.65 -5.50 6.95
CA ARG A 212 17.96 -5.03 8.30
C ARG A 212 19.27 -4.23 8.26
N GLY A 213 19.24 -3.00 8.76
CA GLY A 213 20.43 -2.17 8.92
C GLY A 213 21.43 -2.78 9.90
N GLY A 214 22.71 -2.71 9.55
CA GLY A 214 23.86 -3.12 10.37
C GLY A 214 24.64 -1.93 10.93
N GLY A 215 25.84 -2.19 11.47
CA GLY A 215 26.79 -1.16 11.93
C GLY A 215 26.19 -0.20 12.95
N ASP A 216 26.54 1.08 12.83
CA ASP A 216 26.15 2.16 13.75
C ASP A 216 24.62 2.28 13.91
N VAL A 217 23.85 2.05 12.84
CA VAL A 217 22.38 2.14 12.87
C VAL A 217 21.79 0.99 13.71
N ALA A 218 22.36 -0.20 13.65
CA ALA A 218 21.93 -1.34 14.46
C ALA A 218 22.25 -1.13 15.95
N GLU A 219 23.45 -0.62 16.24
CA GLU A 219 23.85 -0.27 17.61
C GLU A 219 22.96 0.84 18.18
N PHE A 220 22.65 1.85 17.38
CA PHE A 220 21.77 2.94 17.78
C PHE A 220 20.33 2.47 18.02
N ALA A 221 19.80 1.60 17.16
CA ALA A 221 18.49 0.99 17.36
C ALA A 221 18.41 0.21 18.69
N ASP A 222 19.46 -0.52 19.05
CA ASP A 222 19.52 -1.24 20.33
C ASP A 222 19.60 -0.28 21.53
N GLN A 223 20.40 0.79 21.44
CA GLN A 223 20.46 1.83 22.47
C GLN A 223 19.10 2.49 22.71
N LEU A 224 18.40 2.89 21.62
CA LEU A 224 17.05 3.46 21.71
C LEU A 224 16.05 2.45 22.26
N SER A 225 16.18 1.17 21.88
CA SER A 225 15.31 0.10 22.37
C SER A 225 15.38 -0.05 23.89
N ARG A 226 16.60 -0.05 24.45
CA ARG A 226 16.81 -0.11 25.90
C ARG A 226 16.31 1.15 26.59
N HIS A 227 16.47 2.32 25.98
CA HIS A 227 16.06 3.60 26.56
C HIS A 227 14.53 3.75 26.63
N PHE A 228 13.81 3.37 25.57
CA PHE A 228 12.36 3.51 25.48
C PHE A 228 11.58 2.25 25.89
N GLY A 229 12.26 1.12 26.10
CA GLY A 229 11.64 -0.15 26.47
C GLY A 229 10.82 -0.80 25.35
N VAL A 230 11.10 -0.45 24.09
CA VAL A 230 10.40 -0.97 22.89
C VAL A 230 11.41 -1.59 21.93
N PRO A 231 11.12 -2.74 21.30
CA PRO A 231 12.04 -3.35 20.33
C PRO A 231 12.03 -2.53 19.04
N LEU A 232 13.10 -1.77 18.80
CA LEU A 232 13.35 -1.07 17.56
C LEU A 232 14.25 -1.91 16.66
N VAL A 233 13.95 -1.90 15.37
CA VAL A 233 14.75 -2.58 14.36
C VAL A 233 15.14 -1.56 13.30
N ALA A 234 16.45 -1.42 13.08
CA ALA A 234 16.98 -0.76 11.90
C ALA A 234 16.54 -1.57 10.68
N TRP A 235 15.50 -1.11 9.98
CA TRP A 235 14.94 -1.81 8.84
C TRP A 235 14.55 -0.81 7.77
N GLY A 236 14.84 -1.18 6.52
CA GLY A 236 14.46 -0.43 5.36
C GLY A 236 14.09 -1.34 4.19
N ALA A 237 13.36 -0.77 3.25
CA ALA A 237 13.06 -1.40 1.98
C ALA A 237 13.10 -0.38 0.85
N VAL A 238 13.44 -0.83 -0.34
CA VAL A 238 13.34 -0.06 -1.57
C VAL A 238 12.44 -0.79 -2.55
N ALA A 239 11.71 -0.04 -3.37
CA ALA A 239 10.91 -0.59 -4.44
C ALA A 239 11.22 0.13 -5.75
N ALA A 240 11.72 -0.62 -6.73
CA ALA A 240 11.96 -0.14 -8.08
C ALA A 240 10.76 -0.49 -8.95
N ASP A 241 10.18 0.53 -9.61
CA ASP A 241 9.12 0.32 -10.61
C ASP A 241 9.75 -0.24 -11.90
N ILE A 242 9.31 -1.43 -12.30
CA ILE A 242 9.75 -2.15 -13.50
C ILE A 242 8.62 -2.32 -14.53
N THR A 243 7.51 -1.60 -14.38
CA THR A 243 6.29 -1.73 -15.20
C THR A 243 6.57 -1.54 -16.69
N VAL A 244 7.39 -0.54 -17.06
CA VAL A 244 7.75 -0.29 -18.47
C VAL A 244 8.57 -1.45 -19.03
N LEU A 245 9.50 -2.01 -18.25
CA LEU A 245 10.35 -3.13 -18.67
C LEU A 245 9.53 -4.41 -18.85
N THR A 246 8.57 -4.67 -17.97
CA THR A 246 7.70 -5.85 -18.06
C THR A 246 6.74 -5.77 -19.24
N SER A 247 6.16 -4.59 -19.50
CA SER A 247 5.28 -4.37 -20.66
C SER A 247 6.02 -4.56 -22.00
N ALA A 248 7.22 -3.99 -22.13
CA ALA A 248 8.06 -4.17 -23.32
C ALA A 248 8.46 -5.63 -23.55
N ALA A 249 8.86 -6.34 -22.48
CA ALA A 249 9.18 -7.76 -22.55
C ALA A 249 7.95 -8.66 -22.83
N ALA A 250 6.76 -8.26 -22.40
CA ALA A 250 5.51 -8.95 -22.76
C ALA A 250 5.16 -8.74 -24.23
N ALA A 251 5.25 -7.51 -24.73
CA ALA A 251 5.02 -7.19 -26.15
C ALA A 251 5.99 -7.95 -27.08
N ALA A 252 7.27 -8.04 -26.72
CA ALA A 252 8.27 -8.80 -27.48
C ALA A 252 7.96 -10.31 -27.55
N ARG A 253 7.35 -10.89 -26.50
CA ARG A 253 6.95 -12.31 -26.45
C ARG A 253 5.63 -12.57 -27.21
N ALA A 254 4.71 -11.61 -27.21
CA ALA A 254 3.43 -11.73 -27.92
C ALA A 254 3.63 -11.68 -29.44
N GLY A 255 4.64 -10.95 -29.94
CA GLY A 255 5.00 -10.89 -31.35
C GLY A 255 5.45 -12.23 -31.97
N SER A 256 5.59 -13.31 -31.20
CA SER A 256 5.98 -14.64 -31.69
C SER A 256 4.87 -15.70 -31.71
N GLY A 257 3.63 -15.37 -31.35
CA GLY A 257 2.52 -16.34 -31.29
C GLY A 257 1.29 -15.87 -32.06
N ALA A 258 1.10 -16.38 -33.28
CA ALA A 258 -0.11 -16.18 -34.07
C ALA A 258 -1.17 -17.25 -33.75
N GLY A 259 -2.40 -16.82 -33.50
CA GLY A 259 -3.62 -17.64 -33.71
C GLY A 259 -4.42 -17.99 -32.45
N GLY A 260 -5.65 -17.48 -32.38
CA GLY A 260 -6.71 -17.99 -31.51
C GLY A 260 -7.61 -16.91 -30.91
N GLU A 261 -8.58 -16.42 -31.69
CA GLU A 261 -9.71 -15.59 -31.22
C GLU A 261 -10.81 -16.49 -30.66
N GLU A 262 -11.28 -16.22 -29.43
CA GLU A 262 -12.68 -16.42 -29.02
C GLU A 262 -13.13 -15.29 -28.07
N ASP A 263 -14.02 -14.46 -28.60
CA ASP A 263 -15.07 -13.62 -28.00
C ASP A 263 -15.15 -13.48 -26.47
N GLN A 264 -14.70 -12.34 -25.95
CA GLN A 264 -15.39 -11.59 -24.88
C GLN A 264 -15.20 -10.08 -25.10
N GLU A 265 -16.18 -9.42 -25.73
CA GLU A 265 -16.20 -7.96 -25.90
C GLU A 265 -16.52 -7.24 -24.58
N GLN A 266 -15.54 -7.18 -23.66
CA GLN A 266 -15.42 -6.08 -22.71
C GLN A 266 -14.35 -5.14 -23.29
N GLU A 267 -14.68 -3.87 -23.54
CA GLU A 267 -13.67 -2.85 -23.88
C GLU A 267 -12.81 -2.62 -22.63
N GLU A 268 -11.79 -3.47 -22.45
CA GLU A 268 -10.77 -3.32 -21.42
C GLU A 268 -9.73 -2.30 -21.92
N GLU A 269 -9.77 -1.10 -21.37
CA GLU A 269 -8.76 -0.09 -21.63
C GLU A 269 -7.61 -0.31 -20.64
N GLU A 270 -6.51 -0.92 -21.09
CA GLU A 270 -5.28 -1.00 -20.30
C GLU A 270 -4.60 0.38 -20.30
N VAL A 271 -4.55 0.99 -19.13
CA VAL A 271 -3.95 2.32 -18.93
C VAL A 271 -2.47 2.14 -18.62
N ALA A 272 -1.63 2.61 -19.53
CA ALA A 272 -0.18 2.67 -19.30
C ALA A 272 0.13 3.56 -18.09
N ALA A 273 0.90 3.03 -17.13
CA ALA A 273 1.38 3.78 -15.99
C ALA A 273 2.66 4.55 -16.35
N ALA A 274 2.70 5.85 -16.06
CA ALA A 274 3.93 6.63 -16.16
C ALA A 274 4.95 6.20 -15.08
N PRO A 275 6.26 6.29 -15.36
CA PRO A 275 7.27 6.07 -14.34
C PRO A 275 7.08 7.08 -13.21
N GLU A 276 7.09 6.59 -11.97
CA GLU A 276 6.91 7.42 -10.79
C GLU A 276 8.26 7.88 -10.22
N GLU A 277 8.26 9.12 -9.72
CA GLU A 277 9.39 9.62 -8.96
C GLU A 277 9.47 8.92 -7.59
N GLY A 278 10.69 8.67 -7.12
CA GLY A 278 10.92 8.07 -5.81
C GLY A 278 10.32 8.90 -4.67
N ARG A 279 9.66 8.19 -3.75
CA ARG A 279 8.99 8.76 -2.57
C ARG A 279 9.45 8.05 -1.32
N ALA A 280 9.39 8.75 -0.20
CA ALA A 280 9.61 8.17 1.11
C ALA A 280 8.31 7.51 1.62
N PHE A 281 8.46 6.42 2.35
CA PHE A 281 7.37 5.65 2.95
C PHE A 281 7.70 5.35 4.41
N CYS A 282 6.66 5.35 5.23
CA CYS A 282 6.66 4.69 6.53
C CYS A 282 5.46 3.74 6.55
N PHE A 283 5.57 2.65 5.78
CA PHE A 283 4.50 1.75 5.30
C PHE A 283 3.49 2.38 4.35
N LEU A 284 3.08 3.60 4.65
CA LEU A 284 2.24 4.44 3.81
C LEU A 284 3.09 5.52 3.13
N PRO A 285 2.68 5.97 1.94
CA PRO A 285 3.39 7.02 1.22
C PRO A 285 3.43 8.31 2.03
N LEU A 286 4.61 8.90 2.15
CA LEU A 286 4.82 10.24 2.67
C LEU A 286 4.78 11.25 1.51
N PRO A 287 4.45 12.53 1.76
CA PRO A 287 4.52 13.60 0.75
C PRO A 287 5.96 13.96 0.34
N ALA A 288 6.98 13.39 0.99
CA ALA A 288 8.38 13.63 0.68
C ALA A 288 8.86 12.84 -0.55
N ARG A 289 9.49 13.53 -1.49
CA ARG A 289 10.20 12.95 -2.64
C ARG A 289 11.64 12.66 -2.25
N THR A 290 12.17 11.52 -2.69
CA THR A 290 13.55 11.11 -2.36
C THR A 290 14.57 11.56 -3.41
N GLY A 291 14.13 11.94 -4.61
CA GLY A 291 15.00 12.21 -5.75
C GLY A 291 15.71 10.95 -6.31
N LEU A 292 15.40 9.77 -5.76
CA LEU A 292 15.94 8.49 -6.20
C LEU A 292 14.99 7.86 -7.25
N PRO A 293 15.48 6.98 -8.13
CA PRO A 293 14.65 6.23 -9.08
C PRO A 293 13.86 5.08 -8.41
N VAL A 294 13.81 5.06 -7.07
CA VAL A 294 13.15 4.02 -6.28
C VAL A 294 12.36 4.66 -5.14
N HIS A 295 11.26 4.01 -4.76
CA HIS A 295 10.59 4.31 -3.51
C HIS A 295 11.41 3.76 -2.34
N VAL A 296 11.47 4.51 -1.23
CA VAL A 296 12.23 4.13 -0.04
C VAL A 296 11.29 4.06 1.15
N ASN A 297 11.26 2.92 1.83
CA ASN A 297 10.49 2.70 3.04
C ASN A 297 11.40 2.51 4.23
N GLY A 298 11.05 3.13 5.34
CA GLY A 298 11.81 3.06 6.58
C GLY A 298 10.99 3.50 7.79
N TYR A 299 11.54 3.26 8.97
CA TYR A 299 10.92 3.64 10.24
C TYR A 299 11.25 5.07 10.62
N PHE A 300 10.93 6.04 9.78
CA PHE A 300 11.25 7.43 10.08
C PHE A 300 10.53 7.90 11.36
N GLU A 301 11.21 8.70 12.19
CA GLU A 301 10.51 9.50 13.20
C GLU A 301 9.70 10.56 12.43
N LEU A 302 8.40 10.60 12.66
CA LEU A 302 7.51 11.51 11.97
C LEU A 302 7.06 12.64 12.89
N SER A 303 6.61 13.74 12.31
CA SER A 303 5.89 14.80 13.00
C SER A 303 4.61 14.26 13.68
N SER A 304 4.04 15.01 14.62
CA SER A 304 2.85 14.57 15.39
C SER A 304 1.62 14.29 14.52
N ASN A 305 1.49 14.98 13.39
CA ASN A 305 0.44 14.75 12.38
C ASN A 305 0.78 13.58 11.43
N ARG A 306 1.98 12.99 11.56
CA ARG A 306 2.54 11.86 10.79
C ARG A 306 2.59 12.10 9.28
N ARG A 307 2.69 13.36 8.86
CA ARG A 307 2.78 13.75 7.45
C ARG A 307 4.20 14.06 7.00
N ASP A 308 5.09 14.36 7.93
CA ASP A 308 6.44 14.82 7.60
C ASP A 308 7.48 14.03 8.39
N ILE A 309 8.66 13.85 7.80
CA ILE A 309 9.83 13.30 8.51
C ILE A 309 10.32 14.38 9.46
N TRP A 310 10.55 14.00 10.72
CA TRP A 310 10.95 14.95 11.77
C TRP A 310 12.46 15.23 11.72
N HIS A 311 12.82 16.50 11.60
CA HIS A 311 14.20 16.99 11.62
C HIS A 311 14.32 18.03 12.75
N GLY A 312 14.34 17.58 14.01
CA GLY A 312 14.39 18.48 15.16
C GLY A 312 15.82 18.91 15.49
N GLU A 313 16.26 20.07 14.99
CA GLU A 313 17.61 20.61 15.24
C GLU A 313 17.76 21.23 16.65
N ASP A 314 16.68 21.74 17.26
CA ASP A 314 16.72 22.54 18.50
C ASP A 314 16.29 21.77 19.79
N MET A 315 16.40 20.44 19.81
CA MET A 315 15.88 19.64 20.93
C MET A 315 16.98 19.16 21.88
N ALA A 316 16.65 19.09 23.18
CA ALA A 316 17.46 18.42 24.21
C ALA A 316 16.82 17.08 24.65
N GLY A 317 17.62 16.20 25.24
CA GLY A 317 17.13 14.95 25.85
C GLY A 317 16.54 13.95 24.85
N SER A 318 15.36 13.39 25.15
CA SER A 318 14.72 12.34 24.33
C SER A 318 14.24 12.82 22.96
N GLY A 319 14.00 14.12 22.78
CA GLY A 319 13.66 14.72 21.49
C GLY A 319 14.84 14.70 20.52
N ALA A 320 16.04 15.01 21.00
CA ALA A 320 17.27 15.01 20.20
C ALA A 320 17.58 13.61 19.64
N ARG A 321 17.47 12.58 20.48
CA ARG A 321 17.72 11.18 20.09
C ARG A 321 16.75 10.68 19.01
N ARG A 322 15.50 11.15 19.03
CA ARG A 322 14.50 10.82 18.01
C ARG A 322 14.74 11.56 16.70
N ALA A 323 15.24 12.79 16.75
CA ALA A 323 15.68 13.51 15.55
C ALA A 323 16.93 12.86 14.92
N GLN A 324 17.89 12.45 15.74
CA GLN A 324 19.12 11.79 15.28
C GLN A 324 18.86 10.48 14.52
N TRP A 325 17.75 9.79 14.82
CA TRP A 325 17.35 8.58 14.11
C TRP A 325 17.16 8.77 12.61
N ASN A 326 16.68 9.94 12.18
CA ASN A 326 16.46 10.24 10.76
C ASN A 326 17.72 10.74 10.04
N THR A 327 18.80 10.99 10.78
CA THR A 327 20.07 11.53 10.24
C THR A 327 21.21 10.53 10.24
N MET A 328 21.00 9.33 10.80
CA MET A 328 21.98 8.23 10.80
C MET A 328 21.99 7.47 9.47
#